data_AF-A0A5C7Z815-F1
#
_entry.id   AF-A0A5C7Z815-F1
#
_cell.length_a   1.000
_cell.length_b   1.000
_cell.length_c   1.000
_cell.angle_alpha   90.00
_cell.angle_beta   90.00
_cell.angle_gamma   90.00
#
_symmetry.space_group_name_H-M   'P 1'
#
loop_
_entity.id
_entity.type
_entity.pdbx_description
1 polymer ?
#
loop_
_entity_poly.entity_id
_entity_poly.type
_entity_poly.pdbx_seq_one_letter_code
_entity_poly.pdbx_strand_id
1 'polypeptide(L)'
;MAVLPPVSGFALLVGIWALVSITTKGSIPSPWETSLQAIDVFSDPFYRKGPNDQGVGWNVLMSLERVAMGFGLAALVGIPAGFVIGRFAFLSRMFNPLISLLRPVSPLAWLPIGLLVFKGANPAAIWTIFICSIWPMILNTAQGVQRVPQDYLNVARVLGLPEAKVMTRIL
;
A
#
# COMPACT_ATOMS: atom_id res chain seq x y z
N MET A 1 -13.56 17.64 -31.83
CA MET A 1 -13.46 16.19 -32.05
C MET A 1 -12.75 15.41 -30.92
N ALA A 2 -12.21 16.06 -29.87
CA ALA A 2 -11.50 15.36 -28.79
C ALA A 2 -12.39 14.51 -27.84
N VAL A 3 -13.70 14.77 -27.81
CA VAL A 3 -14.66 14.10 -26.90
C VAL A 3 -15.30 12.85 -27.51
N LEU A 4 -15.23 12.69 -28.84
CA LEU A 4 -15.81 11.53 -29.54
C LEU A 4 -15.13 10.20 -29.16
N PRO A 5 -13.78 10.10 -29.16
CA PRO A 5 -13.10 8.85 -28.80
C PRO A 5 -13.43 8.32 -27.39
N PRO A 6 -13.37 9.13 -26.30
CA PRO A 6 -13.68 8.61 -24.96
C PRO A 6 -15.15 8.18 -24.84
N VAL A 7 -16.09 8.95 -25.40
CA VAL A 7 -17.52 8.61 -25.35
C VAL A 7 -17.81 7.32 -26.11
N SER A 8 -17.20 7.13 -27.29
CA SER A 8 -17.35 5.87 -28.04
C SER A 8 -16.78 4.66 -27.27
N GLY A 9 -15.68 4.84 -26.53
CA GLY A 9 -15.09 3.78 -25.72
C GLY A 9 -16.01 3.36 -24.57
N PHE A 10 -16.57 4.33 -23.85
CA PHE A 10 -17.55 4.05 -22.78
C PHE A 10 -18.81 3.38 -23.34
N ALA A 11 -19.35 3.87 -24.46
CA ALA A 11 -20.53 3.28 -25.08
C ALA A 11 -20.28 1.84 -25.54
N LEU A 12 -19.12 1.56 -26.12
CA LEU A 12 -18.72 0.21 -26.52
C LEU A 12 -18.59 -0.73 -25.32
N LEU A 13 -17.98 -0.26 -24.21
CA LEU A 13 -17.86 -1.03 -22.98
C LEU A 13 -19.25 -1.38 -22.39
N VAL A 14 -20.14 -0.39 -22.28
CA VAL A 14 -21.50 -0.60 -21.76
C VAL A 14 -22.29 -1.51 -22.70
N GLY A 15 -22.13 -1.37 -24.01
CA GLY A 15 -22.75 -2.24 -25.01
C GLY A 15 -22.28 -3.69 -24.91
N ILE A 16 -20.98 -3.93 -24.79
CA ILE A 16 -20.42 -5.27 -24.57
C ILE A 16 -20.92 -5.85 -23.25
N TRP A 17 -20.92 -5.06 -22.17
CA TRP A 17 -21.41 -5.52 -20.87
C TRP A 17 -22.90 -5.90 -20.91
N ALA A 18 -23.73 -5.08 -21.54
CA ALA A 18 -25.14 -5.38 -21.75
C ALA A 18 -25.33 -6.66 -22.58
N LEU A 19 -24.58 -6.82 -23.67
CA LEU A 19 -24.60 -8.04 -24.49
C LEU A 19 -24.22 -9.28 -23.67
N VAL A 20 -23.15 -9.21 -22.87
CA VAL A 20 -22.70 -10.32 -22.01
C VAL A 20 -23.74 -10.67 -20.94
N SER A 21 -24.39 -9.67 -20.35
CA SER A 21 -25.47 -9.90 -19.38
C SER A 21 -26.65 -10.67 -20.01
N ILE A 22 -27.02 -10.31 -21.24
CA ILE A 22 -28.08 -10.99 -22.00
C ILE A 22 -27.66 -12.42 -22.39
N THR A 23 -26.45 -12.63 -22.89
CA THR A 23 -25.98 -13.96 -23.32
C THR A 23 -25.81 -14.93 -22.15
N THR A 24 -25.51 -14.42 -20.96
CA THR A 24 -25.36 -15.24 -19.75
C THR A 24 -26.70 -15.43 -19.00
N LYS A 25 -27.84 -15.16 -19.66
CA LYS A 25 -29.21 -15.31 -19.10
C LYS A 25 -29.37 -14.62 -17.73
N GLY A 26 -28.76 -13.46 -17.53
CA GLY A 26 -28.91 -12.68 -16.31
C GLY A 26 -28.14 -13.18 -15.09
N SER A 27 -27.20 -14.13 -15.24
CA SER A 27 -26.30 -14.48 -14.12
C SER A 27 -25.34 -13.33 -13.75
N ILE A 28 -25.15 -12.38 -14.66
CA ILE A 28 -24.43 -11.13 -14.45
C ILE A 28 -25.46 -9.99 -14.57
N PRO A 29 -25.59 -9.12 -13.55
CA PRO A 29 -26.55 -8.02 -13.58
C PRO A 29 -26.24 -7.06 -14.73
N SER A 30 -27.29 -6.46 -15.29
CA SER A 30 -27.18 -5.49 -16.37
C SER A 30 -26.51 -4.18 -15.90
N PRO A 31 -25.99 -3.35 -16.81
CA PRO A 31 -25.46 -2.04 -16.47
C PRO A 31 -26.49 -1.17 -15.73
N TRP A 32 -27.77 -1.30 -16.08
CA TRP A 32 -28.85 -0.53 -15.46
C TRP A 32 -29.14 -0.97 -14.02
N GLU A 33 -29.30 -2.27 -13.79
CA GLU A 33 -29.53 -2.83 -12.46
C GLU A 33 -28.34 -2.55 -11.51
N THR A 34 -27.12 -2.69 -12.03
CA THR A 34 -25.90 -2.37 -11.28
C THR A 34 -25.85 -0.90 -10.91
N SER A 35 -26.30 0.00 -11.81
CA SER A 35 -26.35 1.44 -11.53
C SER A 35 -27.38 1.78 -10.46
N LEU A 36 -28.56 1.15 -10.49
CA LEU A 36 -29.58 1.32 -9.45
C LEU A 36 -29.08 0.85 -8.08
N GLN A 37 -28.42 -0.31 -8.04
CA GLN A 37 -27.86 -0.84 -6.80
C GLN A 37 -26.68 -0.01 -6.29
N ALA A 38 -25.87 0.54 -7.19
CA ALA A 38 -24.82 1.48 -6.82
C ALA A 38 -25.41 2.72 -6.14
N ILE A 39 -26.48 3.31 -6.70
CA ILE A 39 -27.15 4.47 -6.10
C ILE A 39 -27.65 4.14 -4.69
N ASP A 40 -28.28 2.97 -4.49
CA ASP A 40 -28.74 2.53 -3.17
C ASP A 40 -27.58 2.43 -2.17
N VAL A 41 -26.49 1.75 -2.53
CA VAL A 41 -25.30 1.55 -1.70
C VAL A 41 -24.58 2.87 -1.38
N PHE A 42 -24.55 3.82 -2.31
CA PHE A 42 -23.90 5.13 -2.11
C PHE A 42 -24.83 6.18 -1.49
N SER A 43 -26.14 5.96 -1.45
CA SER A 43 -27.11 6.92 -0.88
C SER A 43 -27.02 7.03 0.64
N ASP A 44 -26.71 5.93 1.32
CA ASP A 44 -26.48 5.88 2.77
C ASP A 44 -25.11 5.25 3.08
N PRO A 45 -24.00 5.98 2.92
CA PRO A 45 -22.67 5.39 3.05
C PRO A 45 -22.29 5.04 4.50
N PHE A 46 -23.02 5.52 5.51
CA PHE A 46 -22.66 5.35 6.93
C PHE A 46 -23.72 4.58 7.74
N TYR A 47 -24.63 3.83 7.10
CA TYR A 47 -25.56 2.97 7.85
C TYR A 47 -24.83 1.86 8.61
N ARG A 48 -25.48 1.38 9.68
CA ARG A 48 -25.07 0.21 10.45
C ARG A 48 -26.29 -0.66 10.72
N LYS A 49 -26.49 -1.71 9.92
CA LYS A 49 -27.66 -2.61 10.02
C LYS A 49 -27.32 -3.94 10.70
N GLY A 50 -26.04 -4.31 10.79
CA GLY A 50 -25.58 -5.47 11.55
C GLY A 50 -24.05 -5.66 11.52
N PRO A 51 -23.52 -6.74 12.10
CA PRO A 51 -22.07 -6.99 12.13
C PRO A 51 -21.41 -7.08 10.75
N ASN A 52 -22.13 -7.64 9.77
CA ASN A 52 -21.66 -7.82 8.39
C ASN A 52 -22.32 -6.86 7.38
N ASP A 53 -23.34 -6.12 7.81
CA ASP A 53 -24.10 -5.19 6.96
C ASP A 53 -23.82 -3.74 7.40
N GLN A 54 -22.77 -3.19 6.80
CA GLN A 54 -22.20 -1.88 7.10
C GLN A 54 -22.11 -1.06 5.82
N GLY A 55 -22.45 0.22 5.92
CA GLY A 55 -22.30 1.16 4.81
C GLY A 55 -20.86 1.23 4.30
N VAL A 56 -20.71 1.52 3.00
CA VAL A 56 -19.41 1.56 2.32
C VAL A 56 -18.43 2.53 3.00
N GLY A 57 -18.93 3.64 3.54
CA GLY A 57 -18.12 4.61 4.29
C GLY A 57 -17.41 3.99 5.50
N TRP A 58 -18.10 3.14 6.28
CA TRP A 58 -17.47 2.43 7.40
C TRP A 58 -16.44 1.41 6.93
N ASN A 59 -16.74 0.67 5.86
CA ASN A 59 -15.80 -0.32 5.30
C ASN A 59 -14.52 0.35 4.78
N VAL A 60 -14.66 1.49 4.09
CA VAL A 60 -13.52 2.29 3.61
C VAL A 60 -12.72 2.82 4.79
N LEU A 61 -13.38 3.35 5.82
CA LEU A 61 -12.70 3.89 7.00
C LEU A 61 -11.91 2.80 7.73
N MET A 62 -12.51 1.64 7.98
CA MET A 62 -11.83 0.50 8.62
C MET A 62 -10.64 -0.01 7.78
N SER A 63 -10.78 -0.01 6.45
CA SER A 63 -9.69 -0.37 5.55
C SER A 63 -8.53 0.64 5.63
N LEU A 64 -8.85 1.94 5.57
CA LEU A 64 -7.87 3.02 5.70
C LEU A 64 -7.18 2.99 7.06
N GLU A 65 -7.91 2.70 8.14
CA GLU A 65 -7.34 2.58 9.49
C GLU A 65 -6.31 1.45 9.55
N ARG A 66 -6.62 0.27 9.03
CA ARG A 66 -5.68 -0.87 8.95
C ARG A 66 -4.44 -0.52 8.14
N VAL A 67 -4.62 0.16 7.00
CA VAL A 67 -3.51 0.63 6.16
C VAL A 67 -2.66 1.65 6.91
N ALA A 68 -3.28 2.65 7.53
CA ALA A 68 -2.58 3.68 8.29
C ALA A 68 -1.77 3.09 9.45
N MET A 69 -2.33 2.13 10.19
CA MET A 69 -1.63 1.43 11.26
C MET A 69 -0.48 0.57 10.74
N GLY A 70 -0.74 -0.33 9.79
CA GLY A 70 0.28 -1.25 9.28
C GLY A 70 1.42 -0.53 8.57
N PHE A 71 1.07 0.43 7.71
CA PHE A 71 2.04 1.28 7.01
C PHE A 71 2.76 2.23 7.97
N GLY A 72 2.06 2.82 8.95
CA GLY A 72 2.66 3.69 9.95
C GLY A 72 3.69 2.98 10.82
N LEU A 73 3.39 1.75 11.25
CA LEU A 73 4.37 0.90 11.95
C LEU A 73 5.56 0.55 11.05
N ALA A 74 5.31 0.25 9.77
CA ALA A 74 6.38 0.00 8.82
C ALA A 74 7.24 1.24 8.60
N ALA A 75 6.66 2.44 8.56
CA ALA A 75 7.36 3.72 8.50
C ALA A 75 8.25 3.95 9.71
N LEU A 76 7.69 3.74 10.90
CA LEU A 76 8.40 3.93 12.15
C LEU A 76 9.65 3.04 12.27
N VAL A 77 9.59 1.81 11.76
CA VAL A 77 10.73 0.86 11.86
C VAL A 77 11.61 0.88 10.60
N GLY A 78 10.98 0.86 9.43
CA GLY A 78 11.61 0.70 8.12
C GLY A 78 12.40 1.93 7.68
N ILE A 79 11.93 3.14 7.98
CA ILE A 79 12.68 4.37 7.66
C ILE A 79 13.98 4.42 8.48
N PRO A 80 13.98 4.33 9.83
CA PRO A 80 15.23 4.32 10.59
C PRO A 80 16.16 3.18 10.19
N ALA A 81 15.64 1.96 10.01
CA ALA A 81 16.45 0.83 9.55
C ALA A 81 17.06 1.09 8.17
N GLY A 82 16.29 1.64 7.22
CA GLY A 82 16.76 2.04 5.90
C GLY A 82 17.85 3.11 5.96
N PHE A 83 17.74 4.09 6.86
CA PHE A 83 18.78 5.10 7.07
C PHE A 83 20.10 4.46 7.52
N VAL A 84 20.06 3.58 8.53
CA VAL A 84 21.26 2.92 9.04
C VAL A 84 21.87 1.99 7.98
N ILE A 85 21.05 1.19 7.30
CA ILE A 85 21.49 0.30 6.21
C ILE A 85 22.07 1.10 5.04
N GLY A 86 21.48 2.25 4.69
CA GLY A 86 21.96 3.15 3.65
C GLY A 86 23.31 3.78 3.98
N ARG A 87 23.50 4.19 5.25
CA ARG A 87 24.70 4.89 5.73
C ARG A 87 25.93 3.98 5.87
N PHE A 88 25.73 2.71 6.22
CA PHE A 88 26.82 1.76 6.48
C PHE A 88 26.87 0.66 5.42
N ALA A 89 27.93 0.66 4.60
CA ALA A 89 28.14 -0.33 3.55
C ALA A 89 28.19 -1.78 4.08
N PHE A 90 28.67 -1.99 5.31
CA PHE A 90 28.67 -3.31 5.96
C PHE A 90 27.24 -3.83 6.19
N LEU A 91 26.36 -3.02 6.80
CA LEU A 91 24.97 -3.40 7.03
C LEU A 91 24.21 -3.58 5.72
N SER A 92 24.46 -2.72 4.74
CA SER A 92 23.93 -2.89 3.38
C SER A 92 24.24 -4.28 2.82
N ARG A 93 25.52 -4.69 2.81
CA ARG A 93 25.92 -6.01 2.31
C ARG A 93 25.35 -7.17 3.14
N MET A 94 25.24 -7.01 4.46
CA MET A 94 24.71 -8.02 5.36
C MET A 94 23.20 -8.27 5.14
N PHE A 95 22.41 -7.22 4.98
CA PHE A 95 20.95 -7.33 4.86
C PHE A 95 20.46 -7.51 3.42
N ASN A 96 21.28 -7.19 2.41
CA ASN A 96 20.87 -7.27 1.01
C ASN A 96 20.33 -8.67 0.59
N PRO A 97 20.92 -9.81 1.00
CA PRO A 97 20.38 -11.12 0.67
C PRO A 97 19.00 -11.37 1.30
N LEU A 98 18.83 -11.00 2.57
CA LEU A 98 17.57 -11.16 3.30
C LEU A 98 16.46 -10.33 2.65
N ILE A 99 16.76 -9.07 2.36
CA ILE A 99 15.80 -8.15 1.74
C ILE A 99 15.44 -8.62 0.32
N SER A 100 16.41 -9.10 -0.46
CA SER A 100 16.17 -9.60 -1.82
C SER A 100 15.27 -10.84 -1.82
N LEU A 101 15.39 -11.70 -0.81
CA LEU A 101 14.57 -12.91 -0.66
C LEU A 101 13.14 -12.58 -0.19
N LEU A 102 12.98 -11.63 0.72
CA LEU A 102 11.66 -11.29 1.29
C LEU A 102 10.86 -10.30 0.44
N ARG A 103 11.51 -9.51 -0.42
CA ARG A 103 10.88 -8.54 -1.32
C ARG A 103 9.76 -9.12 -2.22
N PRO A 104 9.93 -10.26 -2.92
CA PRO A 104 8.91 -10.78 -3.84
C PRO A 104 7.78 -11.55 -3.15
N VAL A 105 7.79 -11.65 -1.81
CA VAL A 105 6.79 -12.44 -1.10
C VAL A 105 5.44 -11.71 -1.08
N SER A 106 4.43 -12.35 -1.69
CA SER A 106 3.07 -11.82 -1.78
C SER A 106 2.44 -11.61 -0.40
N PRO A 107 1.66 -10.53 -0.20
CA PRO A 107 0.87 -10.33 1.02
C PRO A 107 -0.01 -11.52 1.41
N LEU A 108 -0.55 -12.22 0.41
CA LEU A 108 -1.42 -13.38 0.64
C LEU A 108 -0.70 -14.52 1.36
N ALA A 109 0.62 -14.64 1.23
CA ALA A 109 1.41 -15.67 1.93
C ALA A 109 1.56 -15.37 3.43
N TRP A 110 1.51 -14.09 3.83
CA TRP A 110 1.68 -13.66 5.22
C TRP A 110 0.39 -13.70 6.03
N LEU A 111 -0.75 -13.62 5.37
CA LEU A 111 -2.06 -13.53 6.02
C LEU A 111 -2.36 -14.75 6.92
N PRO A 112 -2.18 -16.01 6.48
CA PRO A 112 -2.40 -17.17 7.35
C PRO A 112 -1.51 -17.18 8.59
N ILE A 113 -0.26 -16.74 8.45
CA ILE A 113 0.69 -16.64 9.56
C ILE A 113 0.20 -15.59 10.57
N GLY A 114 -0.25 -14.42 10.09
CA GLY A 114 -0.85 -13.39 10.93
C GLY A 114 -2.10 -13.89 11.67
N LEU A 115 -2.97 -14.65 10.99
CA LEU A 115 -4.15 -15.24 11.61
C LEU A 115 -3.78 -16.24 12.72
N LEU A 116 -2.76 -17.08 12.50
CA LEU A 116 -2.31 -18.05 13.50
C LEU A 116 -1.71 -17.37 14.74
N VAL A 117 -0.91 -16.32 14.54
CA VAL A 117 -0.23 -15.61 15.63
C VAL A 117 -1.19 -14.74 16.43
N PHE A 118 -1.99 -13.92 15.74
CA PHE A 118 -2.84 -12.91 16.39
C PHE A 118 -4.28 -13.37 16.65
N LYS A 119 -4.67 -14.54 16.13
CA LYS A 119 -6.01 -15.14 16.28
C LYS A 119 -7.16 -14.17 15.95
N GLY A 120 -6.95 -13.27 14.99
CA GLY A 120 -7.94 -12.27 14.59
C GLY A 120 -7.67 -11.68 13.20
N ALA A 121 -8.75 -11.42 12.46
CA ALA A 121 -8.66 -10.92 11.07
C ALA A 121 -8.11 -9.50 10.98
N ASN A 122 -8.52 -8.61 11.88
CA ASN A 122 -8.01 -7.23 11.97
C ASN A 122 -6.49 -7.17 12.20
N PRO A 123 -5.94 -7.75 13.29
CA PRO A 123 -4.50 -7.71 13.54
C PRO A 123 -3.70 -8.48 12.50
N ALA A 124 -4.23 -9.57 11.94
CA ALA A 124 -3.59 -10.29 10.84
C ALA A 124 -3.43 -9.41 9.59
N ALA A 125 -4.48 -8.65 9.22
CA ALA A 125 -4.39 -7.73 8.08
C ALA A 125 -3.35 -6.63 8.30
N ILE A 126 -3.31 -6.04 9.51
CA ILE A 126 -2.32 -5.01 9.87
C ILE A 126 -0.90 -5.58 9.79
N TRP A 127 -0.67 -6.78 10.33
CA TRP A 127 0.60 -7.51 10.25
C TRP A 127 1.05 -7.75 8.82
N THR A 128 0.15 -8.22 7.96
CA THR A 128 0.44 -8.45 6.54
C THR A 128 0.85 -7.15 5.85
N ILE A 129 0.14 -6.05 6.09
CA ILE A 129 0.49 -4.73 5.54
C ILE A 129 1.87 -4.29 6.04
N PHE A 130 2.14 -4.47 7.34
CA PHE A 130 3.44 -4.14 7.94
C PHE A 130 4.60 -4.89 7.27
N ILE A 131 4.54 -6.22 7.21
CA ILE A 131 5.63 -7.05 6.65
C ILE A 131 5.81 -6.81 5.14
N CYS A 132 4.75 -6.56 4.40
CA CYS A 132 4.89 -6.27 2.97
C CYS A 132 5.43 -4.86 2.69
N SER A 133 5.16 -3.90 3.59
CA SER A 133 5.58 -2.51 3.42
C SER A 133 7.00 -2.25 3.95
N ILE A 134 7.48 -2.99 4.94
CA ILE A 134 8.77 -2.72 5.58
C ILE A 134 9.95 -2.90 4.62
N TRP A 135 9.97 -3.93 3.77
CA TRP A 135 11.10 -4.20 2.87
C TRP A 135 11.28 -3.15 1.77
N PRO A 136 10.24 -2.80 0.98
CA PRO A 136 10.35 -1.72 0.00
C PRO A 136 10.75 -0.40 0.66
N MET A 137 10.26 -0.14 1.86
CA MET A 137 10.53 1.09 2.59
C MET A 137 11.99 1.19 3.04
N ILE A 138 12.53 0.14 3.66
CA ILE A 138 13.97 0.05 4.00
C ILE A 138 14.82 0.29 2.76
N LEU A 139 14.49 -0.37 1.64
CA LEU A 139 15.24 -0.24 0.39
C LEU A 139 15.17 1.18 -0.18
N ASN A 140 13.98 1.76 -0.27
CA ASN A 140 13.79 3.08 -0.84
C ASN A 140 14.51 4.14 0.00
N THR A 141 14.45 4.03 1.34
CA THR A 141 15.18 4.93 2.24
C THR A 141 16.69 4.72 2.14
N ALA A 142 17.18 3.47 2.15
CA ALA A 142 18.61 3.17 2.02
C ALA A 142 19.19 3.69 0.70
N GLN A 143 18.47 3.51 -0.41
CA GLN A 143 18.84 4.06 -1.72
C GLN A 143 18.80 5.59 -1.73
N GLY A 144 17.83 6.21 -1.04
CA GLY A 144 17.77 7.67 -0.87
C GLY A 144 19.03 8.20 -0.19
N VAL A 145 19.44 7.60 0.92
CA VAL A 145 20.66 7.97 1.67
C VAL A 145 21.92 7.79 0.82
N GLN A 146 22.02 6.71 0.06
CA GLN A 146 23.19 6.43 -0.79
C GLN A 146 23.30 7.35 -2.01
N ARG A 147 22.20 8.01 -2.42
CA ARG A 147 22.20 8.96 -3.55
C ARG A 147 22.69 10.35 -3.17
N VAL A 148 22.86 10.65 -1.89
CA VAL A 148 23.39 11.94 -1.44
C VAL A 148 24.83 12.11 -1.96
N PRO A 149 25.14 13.22 -2.67
CA PRO A 149 26.48 13.44 -3.19
C PRO A 149 27.54 13.45 -2.09
N GLN A 150 28.67 12.78 -2.34
CA GLN A 150 29.74 12.63 -1.37
C GLN A 150 30.33 13.98 -0.91
N ASP A 151 30.24 15.02 -1.75
CA ASP A 151 30.72 16.36 -1.43
C ASP A 151 30.05 16.95 -0.19
N TYR A 152 28.75 16.72 -0.01
CA TYR A 152 28.04 17.17 1.20
C TYR A 152 28.58 16.48 2.46
N LEU A 153 28.90 15.18 2.37
CA LEU A 153 29.48 14.43 3.48
C LEU A 153 30.93 14.84 3.76
N ASN A 154 31.69 15.19 2.72
CA ASN A 154 33.05 15.71 2.86
C ASN A 154 33.06 17.08 3.54
N VAL A 155 32.17 18.00 3.16
CA VAL A 155 32.00 19.31 3.81
C VAL A 155 31.62 19.12 5.29
N ALA A 156 30.70 18.21 5.59
CA ALA A 156 30.32 17.91 6.97
C ALA A 156 31.50 17.42 7.82
N ARG A 157 32.39 16.60 7.23
CA ARG A 157 33.59 16.08 7.88
C ARG A 157 34.61 17.18 8.14
N VAL A 158 34.82 18.09 7.19
CA VAL A 158 35.71 19.25 7.34
C VAL A 158 35.21 20.19 8.44
N LEU A 159 33.89 20.41 8.51
CA LEU A 159 33.26 21.23 9.55
C LEU A 159 33.14 20.52 10.91
N GLY A 160 33.59 19.26 11.02
CA GLY A 160 33.53 18.49 12.27
C GLY A 160 32.10 18.28 12.79
N LEU A 161 31.11 18.19 11.90
CA LEU A 161 29.72 18.04 12.33
C LEU A 161 29.50 16.66 12.98
N PRO A 162 28.79 16.60 14.13
CA PRO A 162 28.44 15.32 14.74
C PRO A 162 27.50 14.53 13.84
N GLU A 163 27.61 13.20 13.86
CA GLU A 163 26.84 12.29 12.96
C GLU A 163 25.32 12.51 13.07
N ALA A 164 24.78 12.85 14.25
CA ALA A 164 23.37 13.18 14.40
C ALA A 164 22.92 14.42 13.58
N LYS A 165 23.82 15.39 13.42
CA LYS A 165 23.57 16.60 12.62
C LYS A 165 23.73 16.31 11.12
N VAL A 166 24.63 15.42 10.75
CA VAL A 166 24.72 14.89 9.38
C VAL A 166 23.43 14.14 9.02
N MET A 167 22.93 13.30 9.91
CA MET A 167 21.72 12.49 9.71
C MET A 167 20.43 13.31 9.59
N THR A 168 20.34 14.50 10.19
CA THR A 168 19.10 15.30 10.22
C THR A 168 19.12 16.52 9.31
N ARG A 169 20.29 16.95 8.83
CA ARG A 169 20.45 18.17 8.02
C ARG A 169 21.02 17.92 6.63
N ILE A 170 21.62 16.76 6.38
CA ILE A 170 22.35 16.47 5.13
C ILE A 170 21.75 15.25 4.44
N LEU A 171 21.49 14.19 5.20
CA LEU A 171 20.75 13.00 4.76
C LEU A 171 19.25 13.21 4.92
#